data_AF-A0A1J0KKF2-F1
#
_entry.id   AF-A0A1J0KKF2-F1
#
_cell.length_a   1.000
_cell.length_b   1.000
_cell.length_c   1.000
_cell.angle_alpha   90.00
_cell.angle_beta   90.00
_cell.angle_gamma   90.00
#
_symmetry.space_group_name_H-M   'P 1'
#
loop_
_entity.id
_entity.type
_entity.pdbx_description
1 polymer ?
#
loop_
_entity_poly.entity_id
_entity_poly.type
_entity_poly.pdbx_seq_one_letter_code
_entity_poly.pdbx_strand_id
1 'polypeptide(L)'
;FFFFFFFMRFRQVIDKIEMCNIKYLLIILLLAFTFIGITGLTEKQMKAAIKLVTNVCQPKTKATAEDIEKMHKGDWDVDHTAMCYLHCAFNMYKLLNKDNTLNYDSAMQQIVQLPESYRDSAKMCTEKCKNSAVTLTDKCVASYELSKCMYFCNPEKYFLP
;
A
#
# COMPACT_ATOMS: atom_id res chain seq x y z
N PHE A 1 -9.93 34.24 45.28
CA PHE A 1 -10.16 33.00 46.05
C PHE A 1 -10.80 31.87 45.23
N PHE A 2 -11.61 32.14 44.20
CA PHE A 2 -12.23 31.09 43.37
C PHE A 2 -11.28 30.40 42.36
N PHE A 3 -10.27 31.12 41.84
CA PHE A 3 -9.34 30.59 40.82
C PHE A 3 -8.32 29.56 41.38
N PHE A 4 -7.94 29.68 42.66
CA PHE A 4 -6.93 28.82 43.27
C PHE A 4 -7.46 27.40 43.58
N PHE A 5 -8.75 27.30 43.93
CA PHE A 5 -9.40 26.01 44.20
C PHE A 5 -9.67 25.19 42.93
N PHE A 6 -9.91 25.85 41.79
CA PHE A 6 -10.11 25.17 40.51
C PHE A 6 -8.80 24.54 39.99
N PHE A 7 -7.67 25.27 40.11
CA PHE A 7 -6.36 24.78 39.68
C PHE A 7 -5.85 23.58 40.51
N MET A 8 -6.12 23.57 41.81
CA MET A 8 -5.71 22.46 42.70
C MET A 8 -6.51 21.17 42.41
N ARG A 9 -7.80 21.31 42.06
CA ARG A 9 -8.67 20.18 41.70
C ARG A 9 -8.35 19.63 40.30
N PHE A 10 -7.92 20.49 39.38
CA PHE A 10 -7.44 20.07 38.05
C PHE A 10 -6.10 19.33 38.12
N ARG A 11 -5.16 19.79 38.95
CA ARG A 11 -3.85 19.14 39.12
C ARG A 11 -3.97 17.74 39.74
N GLN A 12 -4.83 17.57 40.74
CA GLN A 12 -5.10 16.25 41.32
C GLN A 12 -5.83 15.27 40.38
N VAL A 13 -6.52 15.76 39.34
CA VAL A 13 -7.16 14.92 38.32
C VAL A 13 -6.17 14.52 37.23
N ILE A 14 -5.29 15.44 36.80
CA ILE A 14 -4.24 15.14 35.82
C ILE A 14 -3.20 14.15 36.37
N ASP A 15 -2.77 14.33 37.63
CA ASP A 15 -1.77 13.43 38.26
C ASP A 15 -2.35 12.00 38.50
N LYS A 16 -3.68 11.86 38.61
CA LYS A 16 -4.35 10.55 38.77
C LYS A 16 -4.57 9.82 37.44
N ILE A 17 -4.62 10.57 36.33
CA ILE A 17 -4.72 10.03 34.95
C ILE A 17 -3.35 9.53 34.46
N GLU A 18 -2.25 10.20 34.83
CA GLU A 18 -0.87 9.84 34.43
C GLU A 18 -0.40 8.47 34.98
N MET A 19 -0.79 8.10 36.21
CA MET A 19 -0.34 6.85 36.84
C MET A 19 -1.19 5.61 36.53
N CYS A 20 -2.40 5.79 35.99
CA CYS A 20 -3.31 4.70 35.61
C CYS A 20 -3.26 4.39 34.11
N ASN A 21 -2.51 5.15 33.30
CA ASN A 21 -2.49 4.94 31.85
C ASN A 21 -1.24 4.24 31.32
N ILE A 22 -0.03 4.39 31.88
CA ILE A 22 1.15 3.70 31.31
C ILE A 22 1.09 2.18 31.45
N LYS A 23 0.65 1.66 32.60
CA LYS A 23 0.57 0.20 32.80
C LYS A 23 -0.51 -0.43 31.92
N TYR A 24 -1.67 0.22 31.81
CA TYR A 24 -2.76 -0.25 30.96
C TYR A 24 -2.47 -0.02 29.49
N LEU A 25 -1.78 1.06 29.11
CA LEU A 25 -1.26 1.28 27.76
C LEU A 25 -0.21 0.23 27.39
N LEU A 26 0.71 -0.13 28.30
CA LEU A 26 1.68 -1.20 28.11
C LEU A 26 0.99 -2.57 28.01
N ILE A 27 -0.04 -2.83 28.81
CA ILE A 27 -0.84 -4.06 28.73
C ILE A 27 -1.63 -4.12 27.41
N ILE A 28 -2.21 -3.00 26.96
CA ILE A 28 -2.88 -2.91 25.64
C ILE A 28 -1.88 -3.09 24.50
N LEU A 29 -0.68 -2.51 24.61
CA LEU A 29 0.39 -2.67 23.63
C LEU A 29 0.91 -4.11 23.60
N LEU A 30 1.06 -4.77 24.75
CA LEU A 30 1.47 -6.17 24.88
C LEU A 30 0.38 -7.12 24.37
N LEU A 31 -0.89 -6.85 24.66
CA LEU A 31 -2.03 -7.61 24.13
C LEU A 31 -2.18 -7.42 22.61
N ALA A 32 -1.96 -6.20 22.11
CA ALA A 32 -1.87 -5.94 20.67
C ALA A 32 -0.70 -6.70 20.03
N PHE A 33 0.45 -6.81 20.72
CA PHE A 33 1.59 -7.61 20.30
C PHE A 33 1.29 -9.11 20.23
N THR A 34 0.46 -9.65 21.13
CA THR A 34 0.03 -11.06 21.08
C THR A 34 -0.94 -11.39 19.94
N PHE A 35 -1.60 -10.38 19.36
CA PHE A 35 -2.46 -10.53 18.18
C PHE A 35 -1.70 -10.46 16.84
N ILE A 36 -0.39 -10.20 16.84
CA ILE A 36 0.47 -10.13 15.63
C ILE A 36 0.67 -11.52 14.98
N GLY A 37 0.05 -12.58 15.51
CA GLY A 37 0.12 -13.94 14.96
C GLY A 37 -0.59 -14.17 13.63
N ILE A 38 -1.24 -13.18 13.00
CA ILE A 38 -1.81 -13.32 11.66
C ILE A 38 -0.78 -12.82 10.65
N THR A 39 -0.02 -13.76 10.07
CA THR A 39 1.01 -13.47 9.08
C THR A 39 0.38 -13.12 7.72
N GLY A 40 0.04 -11.84 7.52
CA GLY A 40 -0.39 -11.27 6.25
C GLY A 40 -1.71 -10.48 6.33
N LEU A 41 -1.94 -9.61 5.34
CA LEU A 41 -3.17 -8.86 5.20
C LEU A 41 -4.33 -9.80 4.87
N THR A 42 -5.49 -9.53 5.47
CA THR A 42 -6.76 -10.09 4.99
C THR A 42 -7.14 -9.46 3.64
N GLU A 43 -7.99 -10.13 2.85
CA GLU A 43 -8.47 -9.57 1.59
C GLU A 43 -9.18 -8.22 1.76
N LYS A 44 -9.90 -8.03 2.87
CA LYS A 44 -10.54 -6.74 3.20
C LYS A 44 -9.51 -5.64 3.42
N GLN A 45 -8.41 -5.93 4.12
CA GLN A 45 -7.33 -4.96 4.33
C GLN A 45 -6.57 -4.69 3.05
N MET A 46 -6.33 -5.69 2.21
CA MET A 46 -5.71 -5.52 0.89
C MET A 46 -6.55 -4.57 0.01
N LYS A 47 -7.87 -4.80 -0.08
CA LYS A 47 -8.79 -3.91 -0.82
C LYS A 47 -8.80 -2.48 -0.26
N ALA A 48 -8.72 -2.32 1.06
CA ALA A 48 -8.62 -1.01 1.69
C ALA A 48 -7.28 -0.30 1.35
N ALA A 49 -6.17 -1.04 1.33
CA ALA A 49 -4.87 -0.52 0.95
C ALA A 49 -4.83 -0.09 -0.53
N ILE A 50 -5.41 -0.90 -1.43
CA ILE A 50 -5.58 -0.56 -2.85
C ILE A 50 -6.35 0.76 -2.98
N LYS A 51 -7.52 0.87 -2.33
CA LYS A 51 -8.34 2.08 -2.35
C LYS A 51 -7.58 3.31 -1.84
N LEU A 52 -6.76 3.15 -0.80
CA LEU A 52 -5.91 4.24 -0.31
C LEU A 52 -4.93 4.72 -1.39
N VAL A 53 -4.26 3.79 -2.08
CA VAL A 53 -3.35 4.14 -3.18
C VAL A 53 -4.09 4.83 -4.31
N THR A 54 -5.25 4.32 -4.73
CA THR A 54 -6.09 4.98 -5.75
C THR A 54 -6.43 6.41 -5.35
N ASN A 55 -6.89 6.63 -4.12
CA ASN A 55 -7.25 7.96 -3.61
C ASN A 55 -6.06 8.94 -3.55
N VAL A 56 -4.83 8.45 -3.39
CA VAL A 56 -3.62 9.29 -3.37
C VAL A 56 -3.11 9.57 -4.78
N CYS A 57 -3.01 8.53 -5.60
CA CYS A 57 -2.32 8.59 -6.88
C CYS A 57 -3.19 9.13 -8.01
N GLN A 58 -4.49 8.83 -8.02
CA GLN A 58 -5.39 9.30 -9.06
C GLN A 58 -5.44 10.84 -9.15
N PRO A 59 -5.74 11.60 -8.07
CA PRO A 59 -5.78 13.06 -8.15
C PRO A 59 -4.41 13.68 -8.43
N LYS A 60 -3.32 13.06 -7.94
CA LYS A 60 -1.95 13.55 -8.14
C LYS A 60 -1.52 13.50 -9.61
N THR A 61 -1.97 12.48 -10.33
CA THR A 61 -1.60 12.25 -11.73
C THR A 61 -2.66 12.73 -12.71
N LYS A 62 -3.87 13.03 -12.20
CA LYS A 62 -5.06 13.36 -13.00
C LYS A 62 -5.49 12.21 -13.91
N ALA A 63 -5.16 10.97 -13.56
CA ALA A 63 -5.65 9.79 -14.26
C ALA A 63 -7.19 9.72 -14.18
N THR A 64 -7.82 9.35 -15.29
CA THR A 64 -9.27 9.18 -15.35
C THR A 64 -9.66 7.86 -14.68
N ALA A 65 -10.85 7.81 -14.09
CA ALA A 65 -11.37 6.56 -13.54
C ALA A 65 -11.59 5.50 -14.64
N GLU A 66 -11.92 5.97 -15.85
CA GLU A 66 -12.12 5.12 -17.03
C GLU A 66 -10.83 4.39 -17.43
N ASP A 67 -9.70 5.10 -17.50
CA ASP A 67 -8.43 4.46 -17.87
C ASP A 67 -7.94 3.47 -16.80
N ILE A 68 -8.17 3.76 -15.52
CA ILE A 68 -7.88 2.82 -14.44
C ILE A 68 -8.74 1.55 -14.61
N GLU A 69 -10.04 1.71 -14.88
CA GLU A 69 -10.94 0.58 -15.10
C GLU A 69 -10.58 -0.24 -16.35
N LYS A 70 -10.16 0.41 -17.45
CA LYS A 70 -9.68 -0.26 -18.67
C LYS A 70 -8.55 -1.23 -18.36
N MET A 71 -7.54 -0.81 -17.58
CA MET A 71 -6.40 -1.67 -17.22
C MET A 71 -6.83 -2.93 -16.46
N HIS A 72 -7.86 -2.85 -15.62
CA HIS A 72 -8.45 -4.02 -14.94
C HIS A 72 -9.27 -4.93 -15.87
N LYS A 73 -9.73 -4.42 -17.01
CA LYS A 73 -10.44 -5.19 -18.05
C LYS A 73 -9.51 -5.71 -19.14
N GLY A 74 -8.21 -5.42 -19.06
CA GLY A 74 -7.23 -5.85 -20.05
C GLY A 74 -7.17 -4.94 -21.28
N ASP A 75 -7.82 -3.79 -21.22
CA ASP A 75 -7.61 -2.71 -22.17
C ASP A 75 -6.51 -1.80 -21.64
N TRP A 76 -5.41 -1.72 -22.38
CA TRP A 76 -4.23 -0.96 -21.99
C TRP A 76 -3.98 0.22 -22.93
N ASP A 77 -4.98 0.59 -23.75
CA ASP A 77 -5.01 1.85 -24.48
C ASP A 77 -5.48 2.98 -23.55
N VAL A 78 -4.51 3.55 -22.84
CA VAL A 78 -4.72 4.50 -21.76
C VAL A 78 -3.77 5.68 -21.88
N ASP A 79 -4.19 6.82 -21.35
CA ASP A 79 -3.39 8.03 -21.38
C ASP A 79 -2.12 7.92 -20.52
N HIS A 80 -1.12 8.74 -20.85
CA HIS A 80 0.14 8.83 -20.10
C HIS A 80 -0.09 9.15 -18.61
N THR A 81 -1.15 9.88 -18.27
CA THR A 81 -1.56 10.15 -16.89
C THR A 81 -1.89 8.86 -16.12
N ALA A 82 -2.52 7.87 -16.75
CA ALA A 82 -2.79 6.56 -16.17
C ALA A 82 -1.51 5.71 -16.04
N MET A 83 -0.56 5.84 -16.97
CA MET A 83 0.77 5.24 -16.82
C MET A 83 1.51 5.82 -15.60
N CYS A 84 1.44 7.13 -15.42
CA CYS A 84 2.02 7.79 -14.25
C CYS A 84 1.28 7.45 -12.95
N TYR A 85 -0.01 7.12 -13.01
CA TYR A 85 -0.76 6.60 -11.87
C TYR A 85 -0.16 5.29 -11.37
N LEU A 86 0.16 4.34 -12.26
CA LEU A 86 0.86 3.11 -11.91
C LEU A 86 2.24 3.39 -11.31
N HIS A 87 3.00 4.33 -11.88
CA HIS A 87 4.28 4.75 -11.29
C HIS A 87 4.13 5.31 -9.88
N CYS A 88 3.09 6.11 -9.62
CA CYS A 88 2.78 6.60 -8.29
C CYS A 88 2.50 5.43 -7.33
N ALA A 89 1.67 4.47 -7.74
CA ALA A 89 1.37 3.28 -6.95
C ALA A 89 2.62 2.45 -6.63
N PHE A 90 3.48 2.22 -7.63
CA PHE A 90 4.71 1.45 -7.47
C PHE A 90 5.68 2.13 -6.48
N ASN A 91 5.76 3.46 -6.50
CA ASN A 91 6.58 4.20 -5.54
C ASN A 91 6.05 4.11 -4.10
N MET A 92 4.74 4.07 -3.89
CA MET A 92 4.16 3.91 -2.55
C MET A 92 4.62 2.60 -1.90
N TYR A 93 4.76 1.56 -2.72
CA TYR A 93 5.23 0.24 -2.30
C TYR A 93 6.74 0.02 -2.48
N LYS A 94 7.47 1.03 -2.94
CA LYS A 94 8.92 0.98 -3.22
C LYS A 94 9.32 -0.16 -4.17
N LEU A 95 8.50 -0.39 -5.19
CA LEU A 95 8.70 -1.49 -6.16
C LEU A 95 9.69 -1.16 -7.28
N LEU A 96 10.18 0.07 -7.35
CA LEU A 96 11.09 0.51 -8.42
C LEU A 96 12.45 0.87 -7.85
N ASN A 97 13.48 0.48 -8.59
CA ASN A 97 14.83 0.98 -8.42
C ASN A 97 14.94 2.42 -8.97
N LYS A 98 16.07 3.07 -8.71
CA LYS A 98 16.34 4.43 -9.19
C LYS A 98 16.41 4.55 -10.72
N ASP A 99 16.70 3.44 -11.40
CA ASP A 99 16.77 3.33 -12.86
C ASP A 99 15.43 2.89 -13.49
N ASN A 100 14.34 2.91 -12.72
CA ASN A 100 12.99 2.49 -13.11
C ASN A 100 12.84 0.98 -13.42
N THR A 101 13.85 0.16 -13.12
CA THR A 101 13.68 -1.30 -13.15
C THR A 101 12.93 -1.79 -11.90
N LEU A 102 12.37 -3.00 -11.96
CA LEU A 102 11.70 -3.58 -10.80
C LEU A 102 12.70 -3.88 -9.68
N ASN A 103 12.39 -3.40 -8.47
CA ASN A 103 13.08 -3.81 -7.26
C ASN A 103 12.53 -5.16 -6.77
N TYR A 104 13.15 -6.24 -7.22
CA TYR A 104 12.70 -7.60 -6.95
C TYR A 104 12.60 -7.92 -5.45
N ASP A 105 13.60 -7.53 -4.65
CA ASP A 105 13.61 -7.81 -3.22
C ASP A 105 12.46 -7.09 -2.49
N SER A 106 12.21 -5.83 -2.84
CA SER A 106 11.08 -5.07 -2.30
C SER A 106 9.75 -5.68 -2.72
N ALA A 107 9.62 -6.13 -3.98
CA ALA A 107 8.43 -6.83 -4.45
C ALA A 107 8.19 -8.13 -3.65
N MET A 108 9.23 -8.95 -3.42
CA MET A 108 9.12 -10.16 -2.60
C MET A 108 8.68 -9.85 -1.16
N GLN A 109 9.19 -8.77 -0.57
CA GLN A 109 8.77 -8.33 0.78
C GLN A 109 7.29 -7.93 0.82
N GLN A 110 6.79 -7.23 -0.20
CA GLN A 110 5.37 -6.88 -0.29
C GLN A 110 4.49 -8.12 -0.49
N ILE A 111 4.95 -9.11 -1.27
CA ILE A 111 4.19 -10.33 -1.55
C ILE A 111 3.93 -11.15 -0.29
N VAL A 112 4.87 -11.19 0.66
CA VAL A 112 4.69 -11.87 1.96
C VAL A 112 3.51 -11.28 2.74
N GLN A 113 3.20 -10.00 2.54
CA GLN A 113 2.08 -9.32 3.21
C GLN A 113 0.73 -9.58 2.54
N LEU A 114 0.68 -10.14 1.32
CA LEU A 114 -0.58 -10.41 0.64
C LEU A 114 -1.37 -11.53 1.34
N PRO A 115 -2.69 -11.59 1.12
CA PRO A 115 -3.48 -12.77 1.46
C PRO A 115 -2.90 -14.00 0.76
N GLU A 116 -2.95 -15.17 1.42
CA GLU A 116 -2.37 -16.42 0.93
C GLU A 116 -2.84 -16.77 -0.49
N SER A 117 -4.12 -16.52 -0.80
CA SER A 117 -4.76 -16.75 -2.09
C SER A 117 -4.19 -15.95 -3.28
N TYR A 118 -3.29 -14.99 -3.04
CA TYR A 118 -2.63 -14.17 -4.07
C TYR A 118 -1.12 -14.39 -4.15
N ARG A 119 -0.48 -14.95 -3.11
CA ARG A 119 0.99 -14.97 -2.98
C ARG A 119 1.68 -15.71 -4.12
N ASP A 120 1.22 -16.91 -4.44
CA ASP A 120 1.85 -17.74 -5.48
C ASP A 120 1.73 -17.10 -6.85
N SER A 121 0.55 -16.55 -7.17
CA SER A 121 0.33 -15.82 -8.41
C SER A 121 1.21 -14.58 -8.49
N ALA A 122 1.27 -13.78 -7.42
CA ALA A 122 2.07 -12.57 -7.39
C ALA A 122 3.57 -12.88 -7.54
N LYS A 123 4.06 -13.94 -6.86
CA LYS A 123 5.45 -14.39 -6.97
C LYS A 123 5.80 -14.85 -8.38
N MET A 124 4.96 -15.71 -8.96
CA MET A 124 5.14 -16.22 -10.32
C MET A 124 5.13 -15.07 -11.35
N CYS A 125 4.18 -14.15 -11.27
CA CYS A 125 4.10 -13.02 -12.19
C CYS A 125 5.23 -12.01 -12.00
N THR A 126 5.67 -11.79 -10.76
CA THR A 126 6.84 -10.95 -10.49
C THR A 126 8.09 -11.53 -11.14
N GLU A 127 8.33 -12.83 -11.02
CA GLU A 127 9.48 -13.48 -11.64
C GLU A 127 9.42 -13.44 -13.17
N LYS A 128 8.23 -13.66 -13.74
CA LYS A 128 8.00 -13.59 -15.20
C LYS A 128 8.19 -12.18 -15.76
N CYS A 129 7.78 -11.16 -15.01
CA CYS A 129 7.68 -9.79 -15.50
C CYS A 129 8.80 -8.84 -15.07
N LYS A 130 9.74 -9.26 -14.22
CA LYS A 130 10.79 -8.39 -13.67
C LYS A 130 11.61 -7.60 -14.70
N ASN A 131 11.74 -8.13 -15.92
CA ASN A 131 12.48 -7.49 -17.03
C ASN A 131 11.55 -6.97 -18.16
N SER A 132 10.25 -6.82 -17.90
CA SER A 132 9.28 -6.40 -18.93
C SER A 132 9.29 -4.90 -19.20
N ALA A 133 9.81 -4.09 -18.27
CA ALA A 133 10.12 -2.68 -18.54
C ALA A 133 11.32 -2.58 -19.49
N VAL A 134 11.06 -2.08 -20.69
CA VAL A 134 12.08 -1.78 -21.71
C VAL A 134 12.29 -0.27 -21.84
N THR A 135 11.24 0.52 -21.59
CA THR A 135 11.28 1.98 -21.73
C THR A 135 11.65 2.65 -20.40
N LEU A 136 12.92 2.53 -19.99
CA LEU A 136 13.39 3.03 -18.69
C LEU A 136 13.58 4.56 -18.63
N THR A 137 13.61 5.25 -19.76
CA THR A 137 13.75 6.70 -19.85
C THR A 137 12.49 7.44 -19.39
N ASP A 138 11.33 6.80 -19.51
CA ASP A 138 10.07 7.30 -18.97
C ASP A 138 9.58 6.36 -17.85
N LYS A 139 9.72 6.83 -16.62
CA LYS A 139 9.31 6.11 -15.41
C LYS A 139 7.83 5.70 -15.39
N CYS A 140 6.96 6.47 -16.05
CA CYS A 140 5.55 6.16 -16.17
C CYS A 140 5.34 4.98 -17.12
N VAL A 141 6.00 5.01 -18.28
CA VAL A 141 5.95 3.90 -19.25
C VAL A 141 6.58 2.63 -18.68
N ALA A 142 7.72 2.71 -17.98
CA ALA A 142 8.32 1.55 -17.32
C ALA A 142 7.36 0.86 -16.33
N SER A 143 6.63 1.65 -15.54
CA SER A 143 5.64 1.13 -14.57
C SER A 143 4.41 0.54 -15.26
N TYR A 144 4.00 1.14 -16.39
CA TYR A 144 2.95 0.62 -17.26
C TYR A 144 3.34 -0.73 -17.87
N GLU A 145 4.54 -0.88 -18.42
CA GLU A 145 5.03 -2.11 -19.02
C GLU A 145 5.08 -3.27 -18.00
N LEU A 146 5.58 -2.98 -16.79
CA LEU A 146 5.58 -3.94 -15.68
C LEU A 146 4.17 -4.38 -15.29
N SER A 147 3.27 -3.42 -15.05
CA SER A 147 1.89 -3.69 -14.64
C SER A 147 1.13 -4.47 -15.72
N LYS A 148 1.32 -4.10 -16.99
CA LYS A 148 0.72 -4.76 -18.14
C LYS A 148 1.15 -6.22 -18.23
N CYS A 149 2.45 -6.48 -18.07
CA CYS A 149 2.93 -7.86 -18.02
C CYS A 149 2.31 -8.64 -16.86
N MET A 150 2.22 -8.03 -15.66
CA MET A 150 1.63 -8.69 -14.48
C MET A 150 0.15 -9.01 -14.68
N TYR A 151 -0.61 -8.13 -15.33
CA TYR A 151 -2.00 -8.40 -15.71
C TYR A 151 -2.10 -9.60 -16.64
N PHE A 152 -1.40 -9.59 -17.78
CA PHE A 152 -1.47 -10.70 -18.75
C PHE A 152 -0.84 -11.99 -18.25
N CYS A 153 -0.03 -11.94 -17.20
CA CYS A 153 0.47 -13.11 -16.52
C CYS A 153 -0.63 -13.88 -15.78
N ASN A 154 -1.51 -13.18 -15.04
CA ASN A 154 -2.69 -13.79 -14.42
C ASN A 154 -3.80 -12.73 -14.19
N PRO A 155 -4.71 -12.56 -15.18
CA PRO A 155 -5.77 -11.55 -15.09
C PRO A 155 -6.73 -11.76 -13.91
N GLU A 156 -7.04 -13.02 -13.56
CA GLU A 156 -7.98 -13.35 -12.48
C GLU A 156 -7.46 -12.94 -11.09
N LYS A 157 -6.13 -12.89 -10.94
CA LYS A 157 -5.46 -12.54 -9.69
C LYS A 157 -4.77 -11.18 -9.75
N TYR A 158 -5.07 -10.34 -10.74
CA TYR A 158 -4.51 -8.99 -10.82
C TYR A 158 -5.16 -8.08 -9.76
N PHE A 159 -4.33 -7.45 -8.93
CA PHE A 159 -4.77 -6.66 -7.77
C PHE A 159 -4.07 -5.30 -7.63
N LEU A 160 -3.19 -4.93 -8.56
CA LEU A 160 -2.55 -3.62 -8.50
C LEU A 160 -3.62 -2.51 -8.58
N PRO A 161 -3.42 -1.36 -7.91
CA PRO A 161 -4.42 -0.29 -7.84
C PRO A 161 -4.80 0.30 -9.19
#